data_AF-A0A8R1U015-F1
#
_entry.id   AF-A0A8R1U015-F1
#
_cell.length_a   1.000
_cell.length_b   1.000
_cell.length_c   1.000
_cell.angle_alpha   90.00
_cell.angle_beta   90.00
_cell.angle_gamma   90.00
#
_symmetry.space_group_name_H-M   'P 1'
#
loop_
_entity.id
_entity.type
_entity.pdbx_description
1 polymer ?
#
loop_
_entity_poly.entity_id
_entity_poly.type
_entity_poly.pdbx_seq_one_letter_code
_entity_poly.pdbx_strand_id
1 'polypeptide(L)'
;LDEQCITVDENDNPLRPESKRFCHSAETLTLHRAFSVFLFTKNREMIVQKRAAQKMTFPSVWTNACCSHPLWNEHEMCTDNNNIGIRRAAKRKLCHELGIDSDYVDIDQMKIIGRFLYKAMSDENWGEYEIDYVIVIRDFDPRQIDLNLEEVEAIAFISSMEELNEILKMMHTVWARANAIFAFMLSVLSALTFCVFLSTVWLPNSAPVTLSANNIRVKSFVDYASEGSRSDVVMAELNIKVDVAPIFNWNVKEIFLFLVAEYSTPKAPLNQIVLWDKVVRRGEWYTIHEESITPKYYFMDDGTNLLNHKNVTLVMRWNVVPNAGYLAMAQGEGQYRIEFPSSYYSGRF
;
A
#
# COMPACT_ATOMS: atom_id res chain seq x y z
N LEU A 1 16.93 -33.12 -14.36
CA LEU A 1 16.21 -31.82 -14.51
C LEU A 1 16.04 -31.42 -15.97
N ASP A 2 16.65 -32.17 -16.88
CA ASP A 2 16.71 -31.89 -18.31
C ASP A 2 15.54 -32.50 -19.08
N GLU A 3 14.63 -33.18 -18.36
CA GLU A 3 13.32 -33.56 -18.86
C GLU A 3 12.64 -32.36 -19.50
N GLN A 4 12.17 -32.54 -20.73
CA GLN A 4 11.58 -31.48 -21.53
C GLN A 4 10.08 -31.40 -21.22
N CYS A 5 9.66 -30.37 -20.50
CA CYS A 5 8.25 -30.06 -20.26
C CYS A 5 7.62 -29.47 -21.53
N ILE A 6 6.29 -29.61 -21.63
CA ILE A 6 5.50 -29.01 -22.69
C ILE A 6 5.11 -27.59 -22.24
N THR A 7 5.81 -26.57 -22.75
CA THR A 7 5.36 -25.18 -22.54
C THR A 7 4.11 -24.89 -23.35
N VAL A 8 3.20 -24.09 -22.80
CA VAL A 8 1.88 -23.82 -23.39
C VAL A 8 1.49 -22.36 -23.25
N ASP A 9 0.53 -21.92 -24.08
CA ASP A 9 -0.20 -20.67 -23.85
C ASP A 9 -1.39 -20.88 -22.87
N GLU A 10 -2.10 -19.81 -22.51
CA GLU A 10 -3.26 -19.88 -21.60
C GLU A 10 -4.45 -20.69 -22.15
N ASN A 11 -4.47 -20.96 -23.45
CA ASN A 11 -5.47 -21.82 -24.09
C ASN A 11 -5.05 -23.30 -24.11
N ASP A 12 -3.89 -23.62 -23.55
CA ASP A 12 -3.25 -24.93 -23.55
C ASP A 12 -2.77 -25.40 -24.93
N ASN A 13 -2.36 -24.48 -25.81
CA ASN A 13 -1.68 -24.84 -27.05
C ASN A 13 -0.17 -25.06 -26.78
N PRO A 14 0.42 -26.19 -27.21
CA PRO A 14 1.86 -26.43 -27.04
C PRO A 14 2.70 -25.44 -27.86
N LEU A 15 3.73 -24.87 -27.23
CA LEU A 15 4.60 -23.87 -27.85
C LEU A 15 5.98 -24.44 -28.20
N ARG A 16 6.71 -24.94 -27.19
CA ARG A 16 8.07 -25.48 -27.34
C ARG A 16 8.47 -26.41 -26.19
N PRO A 17 9.48 -27.27 -26.38
CA PRO A 17 10.11 -27.98 -25.27
C PRO A 17 10.95 -27.00 -24.44
N GLU A 18 10.89 -27.11 -23.11
CA GLU A 18 11.83 -26.47 -22.20
C GLU A 18 12.20 -27.41 -21.07
N SER A 19 13.40 -27.25 -20.50
CA SER A 19 13.79 -28.07 -19.34
C SER A 19 12.87 -27.82 -18.14
N LYS A 20 12.66 -28.85 -17.32
CA LYS A 20 11.94 -28.71 -16.05
C LYS A 20 12.52 -27.62 -15.17
N ARG A 21 13.86 -27.50 -15.13
CA ARG A 21 14.56 -26.41 -14.42
C ARG A 21 14.13 -25.03 -14.92
N PHE A 22 14.09 -24.84 -16.23
CA PHE A 22 13.67 -23.57 -16.85
C PHE A 22 12.21 -23.27 -16.55
N CYS A 23 11.32 -24.27 -16.56
CA CYS A 23 9.91 -24.04 -16.28
C CYS A 23 9.63 -23.60 -14.84
N HIS A 24 10.41 -24.10 -13.88
CA HIS A 24 10.17 -23.90 -12.44
C HIS A 24 11.09 -22.86 -11.77
N SER A 25 12.10 -22.36 -12.45
CA SER A 25 12.95 -21.30 -11.89
C SER A 25 12.15 -20.00 -11.73
N ALA A 26 12.29 -19.32 -10.59
CA ALA A 26 11.59 -18.06 -10.30
C ALA A 26 11.90 -16.95 -11.32
N GLU A 27 13.08 -16.98 -11.95
CA GLU A 27 13.51 -15.99 -12.94
C GLU A 27 12.73 -16.10 -14.26
N THR A 28 12.34 -17.32 -14.64
CA THR A 28 11.74 -17.63 -15.95
C THR A 28 10.27 -18.04 -15.84
N LEU A 29 9.95 -18.86 -14.84
CA LEU A 29 8.61 -19.29 -14.39
C LEU A 29 7.60 -19.41 -15.53
N THR A 30 7.85 -20.36 -16.43
CA THR A 30 7.17 -20.47 -17.72
C THR A 30 5.94 -21.37 -17.62
N LEU A 31 4.85 -20.95 -18.27
CA LEU A 31 3.62 -21.74 -18.33
C LEU A 31 3.86 -23.06 -19.04
N HIS A 32 3.54 -24.16 -18.36
CA HIS A 32 3.71 -25.50 -18.90
C HIS A 32 2.57 -26.43 -18.45
N ARG A 33 2.38 -27.52 -19.18
CA ARG A 33 1.33 -28.50 -18.88
C ARG A 33 1.77 -29.41 -17.74
N ALA A 34 0.83 -29.70 -16.83
CA ALA A 34 1.00 -30.60 -15.71
C ALA A 34 -0.24 -31.51 -15.54
N PHE A 35 -0.16 -32.45 -14.62
CA PHE A 35 -1.29 -33.25 -14.17
C PHE A 35 -1.20 -33.57 -12.68
N SER A 36 -2.37 -33.79 -12.10
CA SER A 36 -2.57 -34.18 -10.71
C SER A 36 -3.49 -35.40 -10.65
N VAL A 37 -2.93 -36.53 -10.19
CA VAL A 37 -3.67 -37.79 -9.98
C VAL A 37 -4.22 -37.86 -8.57
N PHE A 38 -5.51 -38.17 -8.46
CA PHE A 38 -6.24 -38.48 -7.24
C PHE A 38 -6.62 -39.96 -7.26
N LEU A 39 -6.05 -40.73 -6.33
CA LEU A 39 -6.37 -42.15 -6.15
C LEU A 39 -7.37 -42.29 -5.01
N PHE A 40 -8.42 -43.07 -5.25
CA PHE A 40 -9.39 -43.44 -4.23
C PHE A 40 -9.41 -44.95 -4.05
N THR A 41 -9.33 -45.41 -2.79
CA THR A 41 -9.47 -46.82 -2.45
C THR A 41 -10.92 -47.29 -2.65
N LYS A 42 -11.15 -48.61 -2.61
CA LYS A 42 -12.51 -49.19 -2.59
C LYS A 42 -13.37 -48.68 -1.42
N ASN A 43 -12.73 -48.27 -0.33
CA ASN A 43 -13.39 -47.70 0.85
C ASN A 43 -13.64 -46.19 0.69
N ARG A 44 -13.36 -45.61 -0.48
CA ARG A 44 -13.44 -44.17 -0.80
C ARG A 44 -12.46 -43.29 -0.03
N GLU A 45 -11.37 -43.87 0.47
CA GLU A 45 -10.29 -43.11 1.10
C GLU A 45 -9.45 -42.49 0.01
N MET A 46 -9.11 -41.20 0.14
CA MET A 46 -8.20 -40.51 -0.76
C MET A 46 -6.76 -40.79 -0.35
N ILE A 47 -5.93 -41.21 -1.30
CA ILE A 47 -4.50 -41.37 -1.06
C ILE A 47 -3.81 -40.03 -1.32
N VAL A 48 -3.06 -39.57 -0.33
CA VAL A 48 -2.16 -38.41 -0.44
C VAL A 48 -0.72 -38.85 -0.20
N GLN A 49 0.22 -38.13 -0.80
CA GLN A 49 1.64 -38.34 -0.58
C GLN A 49 2.25 -37.12 0.11
N LYS A 50 3.30 -37.35 0.89
CA LYS A 50 4.23 -36.31 1.34
C LYS A 50 5.42 -36.34 0.40
N ARG A 51 5.67 -35.24 -0.31
CA ARG A 51 6.80 -35.12 -1.24
C ARG A 51 8.13 -35.31 -0.51
N ALA A 52 9.11 -35.96 -1.14
CA ALA A 52 10.45 -36.10 -0.55
C ALA A 52 11.09 -34.72 -0.25
N ALA A 53 11.87 -34.65 0.83
CA ALA A 53 12.53 -33.42 1.26
C ALA A 53 13.56 -32.87 0.24
N GLN A 54 14.04 -33.72 -0.66
CA GLN A 54 15.03 -33.38 -1.69
C GLN A 54 14.41 -32.80 -2.98
N LYS A 55 13.08 -32.71 -3.07
CA LYS A 55 12.39 -32.04 -4.18
C LYS A 55 12.70 -30.53 -4.14
N MET A 56 13.03 -29.95 -5.29
CA MET A 56 13.29 -28.49 -5.36
C MET A 56 12.02 -27.66 -5.15
N THR A 57 10.90 -28.08 -5.74
CA THR A 57 9.61 -27.42 -5.55
C THR A 57 8.79 -28.17 -4.50
N PHE A 58 8.32 -27.41 -3.52
CA PHE A 58 7.43 -27.87 -2.44
C PHE A 58 7.94 -29.15 -1.71
N PRO A 59 9.17 -29.15 -1.15
CA PRO A 59 9.70 -30.28 -0.39
C PRO A 59 8.89 -30.56 0.87
N SER A 60 8.71 -31.84 1.22
CA SER A 60 8.00 -32.28 2.44
C SER A 60 6.55 -31.79 2.57
N VAL A 61 5.95 -31.30 1.49
CA VAL A 61 4.54 -30.89 1.43
C VAL A 61 3.65 -32.08 1.10
N TRP A 62 2.48 -32.16 1.75
CA TRP A 62 1.44 -33.11 1.40
C TRP A 62 0.70 -32.67 0.13
N THR A 63 0.59 -33.57 -0.85
CA THR A 63 -0.08 -33.35 -2.14
C THR A 63 -1.01 -34.52 -2.48
N ASN A 64 -1.78 -34.40 -3.56
CA ASN A 64 -2.46 -35.53 -4.17
C ASN A 64 -1.46 -36.63 -4.57
N ALA A 65 -1.97 -37.85 -4.79
CA ALA A 65 -1.20 -39.09 -4.89
C ALA A 65 0.01 -39.02 -5.85
N CYS A 66 -0.10 -38.33 -6.98
CA CYS A 66 1.03 -38.11 -7.90
C CYS A 66 0.79 -36.83 -8.70
N CYS A 67 1.79 -35.95 -8.78
CA CYS A 67 1.74 -34.71 -9.57
C CYS A 67 3.01 -34.59 -10.42
N SER A 68 2.85 -34.40 -11.73
CA SER A 68 4.00 -34.27 -12.61
C SER A 68 3.62 -33.69 -13.96
N HIS A 69 4.49 -33.89 -14.95
CA HIS A 69 4.42 -33.25 -16.26
C HIS A 69 4.42 -34.30 -17.36
N PRO A 70 3.57 -34.15 -18.39
CA PRO A 70 3.82 -34.80 -19.67
C PRO A 70 5.09 -34.23 -20.30
N LEU A 71 5.85 -35.11 -20.95
CA LEU A 71 7.11 -34.77 -21.60
C LEU A 71 6.89 -34.41 -23.07
N TRP A 72 7.75 -33.55 -23.60
CA TRP A 72 7.81 -33.24 -25.02
C TRP A 72 8.34 -34.45 -25.82
N ASN A 73 7.47 -35.40 -26.07
CA ASN A 73 7.72 -36.57 -26.91
C ASN A 73 6.45 -37.01 -27.64
N GLU A 74 6.59 -37.84 -28.66
CA GLU A 74 5.49 -38.29 -29.52
C GLU A 74 4.34 -38.98 -28.74
N HIS A 75 4.67 -39.68 -27.66
CA HIS A 75 3.71 -40.47 -26.89
C HIS A 75 2.91 -39.67 -25.85
N GLU A 76 3.44 -38.56 -25.36
CA GLU A 76 2.86 -37.73 -24.29
C GLU A 76 2.34 -36.37 -24.78
N MET A 77 2.76 -35.91 -25.96
CA MET A 77 2.26 -34.69 -26.60
C MET A 77 0.84 -34.83 -27.17
N CYS A 78 0.41 -36.06 -27.44
CA CYS A 78 -0.83 -36.34 -28.13
C CYS A 78 -2.07 -36.11 -27.24
N THR A 79 -3.05 -35.36 -27.77
CA THR A 79 -4.30 -34.97 -27.07
C THR A 79 -5.53 -35.73 -27.58
N ASP A 80 -5.36 -36.59 -28.58
CA ASP A 80 -6.40 -37.48 -29.08
C ASP A 80 -6.90 -38.45 -28.00
N ASN A 81 -8.04 -39.07 -28.26
CA ASN A 81 -8.59 -40.13 -27.39
C ASN A 81 -8.63 -39.73 -25.90
N ASN A 82 -9.28 -38.61 -25.60
CA ASN A 82 -9.42 -38.07 -24.25
C ASN A 82 -8.05 -37.80 -23.58
N ASN A 83 -7.21 -36.99 -24.23
CA ASN A 83 -5.87 -36.60 -23.77
C ASN A 83 -4.99 -37.81 -23.40
N ILE A 84 -4.87 -38.77 -24.31
CA ILE A 84 -4.14 -40.02 -24.06
C ILE A 84 -2.67 -39.79 -23.63
N GLY A 85 -2.01 -38.76 -24.16
CA GLY A 85 -0.63 -38.43 -23.78
C GLY A 85 -0.47 -38.05 -22.31
N ILE A 86 -1.44 -37.32 -21.76
CA ILE A 86 -1.48 -36.96 -20.33
C ILE A 86 -1.71 -38.20 -19.47
N ARG A 87 -2.60 -39.11 -19.88
CA ARG A 87 -2.84 -40.37 -19.16
C ARG A 87 -1.62 -41.30 -19.19
N ARG A 88 -0.88 -41.34 -20.30
CA ARG A 88 0.40 -42.07 -20.40
C ARG A 88 1.47 -41.48 -19.47
N ALA A 89 1.59 -40.16 -19.43
CA ALA A 89 2.51 -39.48 -18.52
C ALA A 89 2.16 -39.75 -17.05
N ALA A 90 0.87 -39.72 -16.71
CA ALA A 90 0.37 -40.06 -15.38
C ALA A 90 0.69 -41.51 -15.00
N LYS A 91 0.49 -42.47 -15.91
CA LYS A 91 0.90 -43.87 -15.68
C LYS A 91 2.39 -43.99 -15.42
N ARG A 92 3.24 -43.41 -16.27
CA ARG A 92 4.70 -43.41 -16.10
C ARG A 92 5.11 -42.87 -14.73
N LYS A 93 4.48 -41.78 -14.28
CA LYS A 93 4.83 -41.12 -13.01
C LYS A 93 4.23 -41.81 -11.79
N LEU A 94 3.05 -42.41 -11.88
CA LEU A 94 2.53 -43.31 -10.84
C LEU A 94 3.48 -44.49 -10.60
N CYS A 95 3.96 -45.12 -11.67
CA CYS A 95 4.94 -46.20 -11.56
C CYS A 95 6.27 -45.72 -10.96
N HIS A 96 6.73 -44.51 -11.30
CA HIS A 96 8.00 -43.99 -10.81
C HIS A 96 7.93 -43.47 -9.36
N GLU A 97 6.88 -42.75 -8.97
CA GLU A 97 6.78 -42.11 -7.64
C GLU A 97 6.23 -43.08 -6.58
N LEU A 98 5.21 -43.86 -6.94
CA LEU A 98 4.54 -44.78 -6.01
C LEU A 98 4.96 -46.25 -6.19
N GLY A 99 5.91 -46.53 -7.10
CA GLY A 99 6.41 -47.88 -7.40
C GLY A 99 5.35 -48.88 -7.85
N ILE A 100 4.26 -48.39 -8.43
CA ILE A 100 3.17 -49.23 -8.89
C ILE A 100 3.59 -49.98 -10.14
N ASP A 101 3.28 -51.28 -10.22
CA ASP A 101 3.51 -52.08 -11.43
C ASP A 101 2.81 -51.45 -12.64
N SER A 102 3.54 -51.33 -13.76
CA SER A 102 3.00 -50.79 -15.01
C SER A 102 1.85 -51.63 -15.57
N ASP A 103 1.80 -52.93 -15.31
CA ASP A 103 0.72 -53.80 -15.79
C ASP A 103 -0.53 -53.70 -14.92
N TYR A 104 -0.41 -53.22 -13.69
CA TYR A 104 -1.55 -53.02 -12.78
C TYR A 104 -2.39 -51.80 -13.17
N VAL A 105 -1.76 -50.68 -13.54
CA VAL A 105 -2.47 -49.43 -13.85
C VAL A 105 -2.95 -49.44 -15.29
N ASP A 106 -4.26 -49.65 -15.48
CA ASP A 106 -4.90 -49.47 -16.78
C ASP A 106 -5.12 -47.98 -17.09
N ILE A 107 -4.65 -47.55 -18.25
CA ILE A 107 -4.77 -46.16 -18.73
C ILE A 107 -6.24 -45.79 -18.95
N ASP A 108 -7.10 -46.76 -19.29
CA ASP A 108 -8.53 -46.51 -19.54
C ASP A 108 -9.35 -46.31 -18.27
N GLN A 109 -8.81 -46.68 -17.11
CA GLN A 109 -9.40 -46.34 -15.80
C GLN A 109 -9.13 -44.88 -15.39
N MET A 110 -8.20 -44.20 -16.03
CA MET A 110 -7.87 -42.80 -15.72
C MET A 110 -8.91 -41.85 -16.28
N LYS A 111 -9.74 -41.27 -15.40
CA LYS A 111 -10.74 -40.27 -15.79
C LYS A 111 -10.21 -38.86 -15.57
N ILE A 112 -9.99 -38.13 -16.65
CA ILE A 112 -9.75 -36.68 -16.59
C ILE A 112 -11.08 -35.99 -16.28
N ILE A 113 -11.14 -35.23 -15.18
CA ILE A 113 -12.37 -34.54 -14.76
C ILE A 113 -12.37 -33.06 -15.15
N GLY A 114 -11.20 -32.48 -15.43
CA GLY A 114 -11.05 -31.09 -15.78
C GLY A 114 -9.58 -30.67 -15.77
N ARG A 115 -9.35 -29.38 -16.02
CA ARG A 115 -8.05 -28.73 -15.92
C ARG A 115 -8.18 -27.35 -15.32
N PHE A 116 -7.15 -26.85 -14.66
CA PHE A 116 -7.11 -25.49 -14.09
C PHE A 116 -5.74 -24.84 -14.29
N LEU A 117 -5.74 -23.51 -14.41
CA LEU A 117 -4.52 -22.70 -14.48
C LEU A 117 -4.20 -22.19 -13.07
N TYR A 118 -2.98 -22.38 -12.60
CA TYR A 118 -2.54 -21.84 -11.32
C TYR A 118 -1.06 -21.44 -11.35
N LYS A 119 -0.69 -20.58 -10.39
CA LYS A 119 0.67 -20.08 -10.22
C LYS A 119 1.00 -20.02 -8.74
N ALA A 120 2.11 -20.64 -8.33
CA ALA A 120 2.54 -20.68 -6.93
C ALA A 120 4.07 -20.60 -6.83
N MET A 121 4.57 -19.91 -5.81
CA MET A 121 5.99 -19.92 -5.46
C MET A 121 6.23 -20.88 -4.31
N SER A 122 7.24 -21.74 -4.46
CA SER A 122 7.73 -22.59 -3.38
C SER A 122 8.65 -21.80 -2.45
N ASP A 123 9.57 -21.04 -3.04
CA ASP A 123 10.50 -20.15 -2.36
C ASP A 123 10.93 -19.00 -3.30
N GLU A 124 12.01 -18.29 -2.98
CA GLU A 124 12.53 -17.19 -3.79
C GLU A 124 13.14 -17.64 -5.14
N ASN A 125 13.50 -18.92 -5.26
CA ASN A 125 14.23 -19.48 -6.41
C ASN A 125 13.35 -20.39 -7.28
N TRP A 126 12.28 -20.97 -6.71
CA TRP A 126 11.48 -21.99 -7.35
C TRP A 126 9.98 -21.74 -7.21
N GLY A 127 9.25 -21.99 -8.29
CA GLY A 127 7.80 -21.95 -8.33
C GLY A 127 7.25 -22.83 -9.44
N GLU A 128 5.95 -22.75 -9.64
CA GLU A 128 5.22 -23.44 -10.70
C GLU A 128 4.19 -22.49 -11.32
N TYR A 129 4.05 -22.58 -12.63
CA TYR A 129 3.01 -21.89 -13.41
C TYR A 129 2.49 -22.89 -14.43
N GLU A 130 1.29 -23.41 -14.18
CA GLU A 130 0.86 -24.66 -14.79
C GLU A 130 -0.60 -24.66 -15.21
N ILE A 131 -0.87 -25.32 -16.35
CA ILE A 131 -2.18 -25.86 -16.67
C ILE A 131 -2.21 -27.32 -16.20
N ASP A 132 -2.88 -27.57 -15.08
CA ASP A 132 -2.92 -28.87 -14.42
C ASP A 132 -4.19 -29.63 -14.78
N TYR A 133 -4.01 -30.84 -15.32
CA TYR A 133 -5.07 -31.80 -15.59
C TYR A 133 -5.36 -32.69 -14.38
N VAL A 134 -6.61 -32.65 -13.93
CA VAL A 134 -7.06 -33.47 -12.81
C VAL A 134 -7.51 -34.85 -13.28
N ILE A 135 -6.82 -35.88 -12.80
CA ILE A 135 -7.07 -37.28 -13.12
C ILE A 135 -7.58 -38.00 -11.88
N VAL A 136 -8.66 -38.76 -12.01
CA VAL A 136 -9.21 -39.57 -10.93
C VAL A 136 -9.15 -41.05 -11.30
N ILE A 137 -8.65 -41.86 -10.39
CA ILE A 137 -8.70 -43.33 -10.43
C ILE A 137 -9.43 -43.80 -9.17
N ARG A 138 -10.40 -44.71 -9.34
CA ARG A 138 -11.21 -45.27 -8.25
C ARG A 138 -10.87 -46.73 -8.03
N ASP A 139 -11.29 -47.25 -6.87
CA ASP A 139 -11.16 -48.67 -6.50
C ASP A 139 -9.70 -49.18 -6.49
N PHE A 140 -8.76 -48.27 -6.25
CA PHE A 140 -7.33 -48.56 -6.23
C PHE A 140 -6.97 -49.45 -5.02
N ASP A 141 -6.15 -50.49 -5.24
CA ASP A 141 -5.64 -51.34 -4.16
C ASP A 141 -4.30 -50.80 -3.65
N PRO A 142 -4.24 -50.25 -2.42
CA PRO A 142 -3.01 -49.65 -1.88
C PRO A 142 -1.87 -50.64 -1.68
N ARG A 143 -2.12 -51.96 -1.72
CA ARG A 143 -1.07 -52.99 -1.65
C ARG A 143 -0.13 -53.00 -2.85
N GLN A 144 -0.50 -52.30 -3.91
CA GLN A 144 0.32 -52.16 -5.13
C GLN A 144 1.37 -51.04 -5.03
N ILE A 145 1.38 -50.29 -3.93
CA ILE A 145 2.32 -49.18 -3.71
C ILE A 145 3.60 -49.72 -3.09
N ASP A 146 4.73 -49.47 -3.74
CA ASP A 146 6.09 -49.68 -3.22
C ASP A 146 6.87 -48.36 -3.36
N LEU A 147 6.87 -47.53 -2.32
CA LEU A 147 7.25 -46.12 -2.44
C LEU A 147 8.69 -45.93 -2.91
N ASN A 148 8.86 -45.06 -3.92
CA ASN A 148 10.16 -44.51 -4.23
C ASN A 148 10.47 -43.37 -3.24
N LEU A 149 11.29 -43.67 -2.24
CA LEU A 149 11.67 -42.72 -1.18
C LEU A 149 12.44 -41.49 -1.68
N GLU A 150 13.01 -41.54 -2.89
CA GLU A 150 13.64 -40.38 -3.51
C GLU A 150 12.60 -39.35 -3.98
N GLU A 151 11.38 -39.79 -4.25
CA GLU A 151 10.29 -38.96 -4.77
C GLU A 151 9.24 -38.66 -3.69
N VAL A 152 8.97 -39.63 -2.80
CA VAL A 152 7.87 -39.64 -1.83
C VAL A 152 8.35 -40.07 -0.43
N GLU A 153 8.18 -39.19 0.56
CA GLU A 153 8.58 -39.44 1.95
C GLU A 153 7.60 -40.37 2.68
N ALA A 154 6.30 -40.19 2.44
CA ALA A 154 5.24 -40.92 3.11
C ALA A 154 3.94 -40.90 2.31
N ILE A 155 3.01 -41.80 2.64
CA ILE A 155 1.62 -41.76 2.17
C ILE A 155 0.67 -41.72 3.36
N ALA A 156 -0.51 -41.16 3.15
CA ALA A 156 -1.62 -41.22 4.09
C ALA A 156 -2.93 -41.46 3.35
N PHE A 157 -3.88 -42.02 4.10
CA PHE A 157 -5.23 -42.33 3.63
C PHE A 157 -6.19 -41.40 4.36
N ILE A 158 -6.91 -40.59 3.60
CA ILE A 158 -7.86 -39.61 4.12
C ILE A 158 -9.27 -40.16 3.92
N SER A 159 -9.95 -40.43 5.03
CA SER A 159 -11.30 -41.01 5.05
C SER A 159 -12.39 -39.95 5.24
N SER A 160 -12.04 -38.79 5.79
CA SER A 160 -12.99 -37.75 6.20
C SER A 160 -12.56 -36.36 5.77
N MET A 161 -13.53 -35.43 5.74
CA MET A 161 -13.27 -34.02 5.44
C MET A 161 -12.50 -33.35 6.60
N GLU A 162 -12.70 -33.83 7.82
CA GLU A 162 -11.99 -33.36 9.01
C GLU A 162 -10.49 -33.65 8.92
N GLU A 163 -10.10 -34.87 8.57
CA GLU A 163 -8.69 -35.26 8.35
C GLU A 163 -8.05 -34.43 7.21
N LEU A 164 -8.77 -34.25 6.11
CA LEU A 164 -8.31 -33.39 5.02
C LEU A 164 -8.06 -31.97 5.52
N ASN A 165 -9.00 -31.40 6.28
CA ASN A 165 -8.87 -30.07 6.85
C ASN A 165 -7.71 -29.95 7.84
N GLU A 166 -7.39 -31.00 8.61
CA GLU A 166 -6.21 -31.01 9.48
C GLU A 166 -4.91 -30.98 8.69
N ILE A 167 -4.80 -31.80 7.63
CA ILE A 167 -3.63 -31.79 6.74
C ILE A 167 -3.49 -30.42 6.05
N LEU A 168 -4.58 -29.86 5.53
CA LEU A 168 -4.59 -28.51 4.93
C LEU A 168 -4.21 -27.42 5.93
N LYS A 169 -4.62 -27.55 7.21
CA LYS A 169 -4.21 -26.60 8.26
C LYS A 169 -2.71 -26.63 8.51
N MET A 170 -2.05 -27.78 8.41
CA MET A 170 -0.59 -27.88 8.51
C MET A 170 0.12 -27.18 7.35
N MET A 171 -0.50 -27.10 6.17
CA MET A 171 0.04 -26.38 5.02
C MET A 171 0.01 -24.85 5.21
N HIS A 172 -0.98 -24.32 5.93
CA HIS A 172 -1.06 -22.90 6.26
C HIS A 172 -0.22 -22.57 7.51
N THR A 173 0.97 -22.01 7.29
CA THR A 173 1.85 -21.60 8.40
C THR A 173 1.22 -20.50 9.26
N VAL A 174 1.59 -20.46 10.55
CA VAL A 174 1.21 -19.37 11.47
C VAL A 174 1.61 -18.01 10.88
N TRP A 175 2.75 -17.96 10.18
CA TRP A 175 3.24 -16.76 9.49
C TRP A 175 2.32 -16.27 8.39
N ALA A 176 1.79 -17.16 7.54
CA ALA A 176 0.85 -16.78 6.48
C ALA A 176 -0.43 -16.16 7.08
N ARG A 177 -0.92 -16.72 8.20
CA ARG A 177 -2.10 -16.20 8.90
C ARG A 177 -1.83 -14.85 9.56
N ALA A 178 -0.68 -14.71 10.23
CA ALA A 178 -0.27 -13.45 10.85
C ALA A 178 -0.10 -12.33 9.81
N ASN A 179 0.53 -12.63 8.68
CA ASN A 179 0.68 -11.71 7.57
C ASN A 179 -0.69 -11.26 7.01
N ALA A 180 -1.63 -12.18 6.83
CA ALA A 180 -2.98 -11.84 6.37
C ALA A 180 -3.72 -10.90 7.34
N ILE A 181 -3.64 -11.16 8.66
CA ILE A 181 -4.24 -10.29 9.69
C ILE A 181 -3.60 -8.91 9.67
N PHE A 182 -2.26 -8.85 9.56
CA PHE A 182 -1.54 -7.59 9.52
C PHE A 182 -1.88 -6.77 8.28
N ALA A 183 -1.85 -7.38 7.09
CA ALA A 183 -2.21 -6.72 5.83
C ALA A 183 -3.66 -6.22 5.84
N PHE A 184 -4.59 -6.99 6.40
CA PHE A 184 -5.97 -6.58 6.59
C PHE A 184 -6.08 -5.38 7.55
N MET A 185 -5.41 -5.44 8.70
CA MET A 185 -5.39 -4.34 9.68
C MET A 185 -4.86 -3.04 9.07
N LEU A 186 -3.77 -3.10 8.30
CA LEU A 186 -3.21 -1.95 7.59
C LEU A 186 -4.21 -1.37 6.58
N SER A 187 -4.92 -2.23 5.85
CA SER A 187 -5.96 -1.81 4.89
C SER A 187 -7.12 -1.09 5.59
N VAL A 188 -7.56 -1.60 6.74
CA VAL A 188 -8.61 -0.96 7.55
C VAL A 188 -8.15 0.38 8.11
N LEU A 189 -6.93 0.47 8.66
CA LEU A 189 -6.38 1.73 9.16
C LEU A 189 -6.25 2.77 8.03
N SER A 190 -5.80 2.36 6.84
CA SER A 190 -5.72 3.25 5.68
C SER A 190 -7.09 3.83 5.31
N ALA A 191 -8.13 2.99 5.25
CA ALA A 191 -9.49 3.43 4.98
C ALA A 191 -10.02 4.37 6.08
N LEU A 192 -9.75 4.07 7.36
CA LEU A 192 -10.12 4.95 8.47
C LEU A 192 -9.41 6.30 8.42
N THR A 193 -8.10 6.32 8.16
CA THR A 193 -7.33 7.56 7.98
C THR A 193 -7.86 8.38 6.81
N PHE A 194 -8.29 7.73 5.72
CA PHE A 194 -8.93 8.43 4.60
C PHE A 194 -10.29 9.03 4.97
N CYS A 195 -11.11 8.32 5.75
CA CYS A 195 -12.36 8.88 6.29
C CYS A 195 -12.11 10.06 7.23
N VAL A 196 -11.08 9.98 8.10
CA VAL A 196 -10.62 11.08 8.96
C VAL A 196 -10.18 12.26 8.11
N PHE A 197 -9.41 12.03 7.04
CA PHE A 197 -9.02 13.07 6.09
C PHE A 197 -10.24 13.76 5.46
N LEU A 198 -11.20 13.00 4.93
CA LEU A 198 -12.41 13.57 4.33
C LEU A 198 -13.20 14.40 5.35
N SER A 199 -13.29 13.95 6.60
CA SER A 199 -14.00 14.70 7.65
C SER A 199 -13.45 16.11 7.87
N THR A 200 -12.16 16.37 7.56
CA THR A 200 -11.55 17.70 7.71
C THR A 200 -12.09 18.75 6.74
N VAL A 201 -12.65 18.33 5.60
CA VAL A 201 -13.13 19.25 4.55
C VAL A 201 -14.36 20.04 4.99
N TRP A 202 -15.18 19.48 5.88
CA TRP A 202 -16.47 20.07 6.28
C TRP A 202 -16.44 20.82 7.61
N LEU A 203 -15.31 20.82 8.32
CA LEU A 203 -15.23 21.42 9.64
C LEU A 203 -15.05 22.94 9.53
N PRO A 204 -15.77 23.74 10.34
CA PRO A 204 -15.66 25.19 10.30
C PRO A 204 -14.27 25.63 10.76
N ASN A 205 -13.62 26.48 9.96
CA ASN A 205 -12.30 27.04 10.26
C ASN A 205 -12.34 28.55 10.52
N SER A 206 -13.52 29.08 10.84
CA SER A 206 -13.75 30.52 11.03
C SER A 206 -13.90 30.86 12.52
N ALA A 207 -13.38 32.03 12.91
CA ALA A 207 -13.52 32.56 14.26
C ALA A 207 -13.52 34.11 14.23
N PRO A 208 -14.28 34.77 15.13
CA PRO A 208 -14.28 36.22 15.23
C PRO A 208 -12.95 36.76 15.74
N VAL A 209 -12.48 37.86 15.14
CA VAL A 209 -11.23 38.51 15.51
C VAL A 209 -11.45 40.01 15.71
N THR A 210 -10.97 40.54 16.82
CA THR A 210 -10.87 41.98 17.05
C THR A 210 -9.41 42.39 16.99
N LEU A 211 -9.10 43.29 16.06
CA LEU A 211 -7.77 43.85 15.84
C LEU A 211 -7.81 45.36 16.04
N SER A 212 -6.76 45.93 16.60
CA SER A 212 -6.51 47.37 16.55
C SER A 212 -5.02 47.66 16.55
N ALA A 213 -4.66 48.87 16.12
CA ALA A 213 -3.28 49.34 16.12
C ALA A 213 -3.22 50.80 16.58
N ASN A 214 -2.28 51.07 17.48
CA ASN A 214 -2.04 52.37 18.09
C ASN A 214 -0.57 52.80 17.85
N ASN A 215 -0.25 54.07 18.13
CA ASN A 215 1.11 54.61 18.11
C ASN A 215 1.91 54.26 16.82
N ILE A 216 1.29 54.48 15.66
CA ILE A 216 1.87 54.14 14.36
C ILE A 216 2.96 55.13 13.98
N ARG A 217 4.17 54.61 13.76
CA ARG A 217 5.39 55.38 13.47
C ARG A 217 6.06 54.82 12.23
N VAL A 218 6.25 55.66 11.21
CA VAL A 218 6.94 55.30 9.96
C VAL A 218 8.33 55.93 10.01
N LYS A 219 9.36 55.16 9.63
CA LYS A 219 10.75 55.65 9.59
C LYS A 219 11.43 55.14 8.33
N SER A 220 12.16 56.02 7.67
CA SER A 220 12.98 55.66 6.50
C SER A 220 14.34 55.15 6.97
N PHE A 221 14.71 53.95 6.54
CA PHE A 221 16.02 53.33 6.75
C PHE A 221 16.78 53.28 5.44
N VAL A 222 18.11 53.32 5.53
CA VAL A 222 18.99 53.03 4.39
C VAL A 222 19.23 51.53 4.40
N ASP A 223 18.87 50.85 3.32
CA ASP A 223 19.22 49.47 3.11
C ASP A 223 20.65 49.39 2.55
N TYR A 224 21.57 48.87 3.38
CA TYR A 224 22.96 48.69 2.99
C TYR A 224 23.19 47.46 2.11
N ALA A 225 22.20 46.56 2.00
CA ALA A 225 22.28 45.40 1.14
C ALA A 225 21.95 45.73 -0.32
N SER A 226 21.10 46.74 -0.58
CA SER A 226 20.68 47.15 -1.93
C SER A 226 21.19 48.53 -2.31
N GLU A 227 22.46 48.64 -2.70
CA GLU A 227 23.06 49.85 -3.32
C GLU A 227 22.72 51.20 -2.63
N GLY A 228 22.47 51.21 -1.31
CA GLY A 228 22.10 52.41 -0.56
C GLY A 228 20.67 52.92 -0.80
N SER A 229 19.77 52.07 -1.32
CA SER A 229 18.35 52.37 -1.47
C SER A 229 17.69 52.58 -0.10
N ARG A 230 16.55 53.26 -0.08
CA ARG A 230 15.81 53.54 1.15
C ARG A 230 14.54 52.72 1.21
N SER A 231 14.27 52.20 2.40
CA SER A 231 13.10 51.39 2.72
C SER A 231 12.34 52.00 3.90
N ASP A 232 11.02 51.99 3.82
CA ASP A 232 10.17 52.41 4.93
C ASP A 232 9.96 51.25 5.90
N VAL A 233 10.17 51.52 7.18
CA VAL A 233 9.88 50.60 8.28
C VAL A 233 8.81 51.21 9.17
N VAL A 234 7.80 50.41 9.51
CA VAL A 234 6.68 50.83 10.36
C VAL A 234 6.71 50.08 11.68
N MET A 235 6.49 50.83 12.74
CA MET A 235 6.27 50.30 14.09
C MET A 235 4.88 50.75 14.54
N ALA A 236 4.11 49.84 15.11
CA ALA A 236 2.81 50.13 15.70
C ALA A 236 2.61 49.24 16.92
N GLU A 237 1.84 49.70 17.90
CA GLU A 237 1.39 48.88 19.03
C GLU A 237 0.13 48.13 18.60
N LEU A 238 0.17 46.81 18.62
CA LEU A 238 -0.91 45.95 18.16
C LEU A 238 -1.73 45.44 19.34
N ASN A 239 -3.06 45.43 19.20
CA ASN A 239 -3.94 44.69 20.10
C ASN A 239 -4.65 43.59 19.31
N ILE A 240 -4.56 42.36 19.80
CA ILE A 240 -5.08 41.16 19.14
C ILE A 240 -5.98 40.42 20.12
N LYS A 241 -7.25 40.26 19.75
CA LYS A 241 -8.20 39.41 20.46
C LYS A 241 -8.83 38.41 19.51
N VAL A 242 -8.61 37.13 19.77
CA VAL A 242 -9.19 36.03 18.98
C VAL A 242 -9.52 34.87 19.90
N ASP A 243 -10.64 34.21 19.64
CA ASP A 243 -11.01 32.96 20.29
C ASP A 243 -11.07 31.83 19.25
N VAL A 244 -10.04 30.98 19.23
CA VAL A 244 -9.95 29.85 18.29
C VAL A 244 -10.57 28.57 18.86
N ALA A 245 -11.19 28.61 20.03
CA ALA A 245 -11.83 27.44 20.64
C ALA A 245 -12.80 26.69 19.70
N PRO A 246 -13.63 27.36 18.88
CA PRO A 246 -14.55 26.68 17.97
C PRO A 246 -13.88 25.84 16.88
N ILE A 247 -12.62 26.14 16.55
CA ILE A 247 -11.87 25.46 15.48
C ILE A 247 -11.28 24.14 16.00
N PHE A 248 -10.94 24.04 17.29
CA PHE A 248 -10.42 22.82 17.89
C PHE A 248 -11.50 21.73 18.03
N ASN A 249 -11.56 20.83 17.04
CA ASN A 249 -12.36 19.59 17.08
C ASN A 249 -11.52 18.39 17.56
N TRP A 250 -11.93 17.14 17.34
CA TRP A 250 -11.19 15.93 17.75
C TRP A 250 -9.94 15.64 16.92
N ASN A 251 -9.81 16.21 15.71
CA ASN A 251 -8.71 15.94 14.78
C ASN A 251 -7.63 17.05 14.75
N VAL A 252 -7.91 18.27 15.21
CA VAL A 252 -6.96 19.40 15.18
C VAL A 252 -5.83 19.25 16.20
N LYS A 253 -4.58 19.15 15.76
CA LYS A 253 -3.42 19.06 16.65
C LYS A 253 -3.02 20.42 17.20
N GLU A 254 -2.87 21.38 16.30
CA GLU A 254 -2.44 22.75 16.60
C GLU A 254 -2.95 23.73 15.53
N ILE A 255 -2.97 25.01 15.89
CA ILE A 255 -3.34 26.11 15.01
C ILE A 255 -2.16 27.08 14.99
N PHE A 256 -1.64 27.37 13.80
CA PHE A 256 -0.61 28.39 13.60
C PHE A 256 -1.28 29.69 13.19
N LEU A 257 -1.39 30.64 14.12
CA LEU A 257 -1.94 31.97 13.90
C LEU A 257 -0.87 32.93 13.42
N PHE A 258 -1.22 33.81 12.50
CA PHE A 258 -0.34 34.86 12.04
C PHE A 258 -1.14 36.10 11.59
N LEU A 259 -0.67 37.27 12.03
CA LEU A 259 -1.24 38.55 11.66
C LEU A 259 -0.53 39.07 10.41
N VAL A 260 -1.31 39.40 9.38
CA VAL A 260 -0.83 39.94 8.11
C VAL A 260 -1.30 41.37 7.96
N ALA A 261 -0.40 42.24 7.49
CA ALA A 261 -0.76 43.52 6.92
C ALA A 261 -0.79 43.45 5.40
N GLU A 262 -1.91 43.85 4.83
CA GLU A 262 -2.15 43.93 3.39
C GLU A 262 -2.17 45.38 2.92
N TYR A 263 -1.40 45.69 1.88
CA TYR A 263 -1.33 47.03 1.32
C TYR A 263 -0.93 46.99 -0.16
N SER A 264 -1.17 48.08 -0.87
CA SER A 264 -0.91 48.19 -2.31
C SER A 264 0.19 49.21 -2.57
N THR A 265 1.12 48.90 -3.46
CA THR A 265 2.14 49.85 -3.93
C THR A 265 2.00 50.07 -5.43
N PRO A 266 2.58 51.14 -6.01
CA PRO A 266 2.56 51.36 -7.45
C PRO A 266 3.16 50.20 -8.26
N LYS A 267 4.10 49.44 -7.67
CA LYS A 267 4.75 48.29 -8.30
C LYS A 267 3.95 47.00 -8.13
N ALA A 268 3.27 46.83 -7.00
CA ALA A 268 2.59 45.59 -6.65
C ALA A 268 1.19 45.87 -6.07
N PRO A 269 0.12 45.38 -6.72
CA PRO A 269 -1.26 45.67 -6.29
C PRO A 269 -1.62 45.05 -4.94
N LEU A 270 -0.93 43.97 -4.53
CA LEU A 270 -1.11 43.32 -3.24
C LEU A 270 0.26 42.95 -2.66
N ASN A 271 0.58 43.51 -1.50
CA ASN A 271 1.72 43.15 -0.67
C ASN A 271 1.18 42.62 0.65
N GLN A 272 1.85 41.60 1.20
CA GLN A 272 1.45 40.94 2.43
C GLN A 272 2.68 40.76 3.32
N ILE A 273 2.63 41.33 4.51
CA ILE A 273 3.72 41.20 5.50
C ILE A 273 3.16 40.60 6.77
N VAL A 274 3.78 39.53 7.25
CA VAL A 274 3.47 38.96 8.57
C VAL A 274 4.09 39.83 9.64
N LEU A 275 3.30 40.29 10.61
CA LEU A 275 3.75 41.15 11.71
C LEU A 275 3.95 40.37 13.00
N TRP A 276 3.20 39.28 13.17
CA TRP A 276 3.15 38.49 14.39
C TRP A 276 2.69 37.07 14.09
N ASP A 277 3.14 36.11 14.88
CA ASP A 277 2.66 34.73 14.84
C ASP A 277 2.56 34.13 16.26
N LYS A 278 1.74 33.08 16.37
CA LYS A 278 1.65 32.24 17.57
C LYS A 278 1.14 30.85 17.20
N VAL A 279 1.80 29.82 17.71
CA VAL A 279 1.28 28.44 17.66
C VAL A 279 0.43 28.22 18.91
N VAL A 280 -0.81 27.76 18.73
CA VAL A 280 -1.70 27.30 19.81
C VAL A 280 -1.85 25.80 19.67
N ARG A 281 -1.49 25.06 20.71
CA ARG A 281 -1.62 23.59 20.71
C ARG A 281 -2.91 23.16 21.41
N ARG A 282 -3.38 21.95 21.08
CA ARG A 282 -4.48 21.34 21.82
C ARG A 282 -4.14 21.24 23.31
N GLY A 283 -5.08 21.68 24.14
CA GLY A 283 -4.95 21.69 25.61
C GLY A 283 -4.37 22.98 26.18
N GLU A 284 -3.91 23.92 25.34
CA GLU A 284 -3.53 25.27 25.77
C GLU A 284 -4.74 26.20 25.83
N TRP A 285 -4.51 27.46 26.22
CA TRP A 285 -5.53 28.50 26.18
C TRP A 285 -5.88 28.86 24.73
N TYR A 286 -7.16 28.69 24.37
CA TYR A 286 -7.67 28.96 23.02
C TYR A 286 -8.08 30.41 22.78
N THR A 287 -8.27 31.19 23.84
CA THR A 287 -8.54 32.62 23.76
C THR A 287 -7.23 33.38 23.91
N ILE A 288 -6.88 34.16 22.89
CA ILE A 288 -5.70 35.02 22.87
C ILE A 288 -6.16 36.45 23.06
N HIS A 289 -5.50 37.13 23.99
CA HIS A 289 -5.71 38.53 24.30
C HIS A 289 -4.36 39.19 24.52
N GLU A 290 -3.84 39.83 23.48
CA GLU A 290 -2.59 40.57 23.50
C GLU A 290 -2.92 42.06 23.40
N GLU A 291 -2.35 42.86 24.31
CA GLU A 291 -2.55 44.31 24.34
C GLU A 291 -1.19 45.02 24.20
N SER A 292 -1.17 46.04 23.35
CA SER A 292 -0.03 46.95 23.13
C SER A 292 1.29 46.22 22.85
N ILE A 293 1.23 45.12 22.09
CA ILE A 293 2.42 44.35 21.73
C ILE A 293 3.13 45.00 20.54
N THR A 294 4.45 44.88 20.51
CA THR A 294 5.23 45.23 19.33
C THR A 294 5.19 44.08 18.31
N PRO A 295 5.18 44.39 16.99
CA PRO A 295 5.35 43.40 15.94
C PRO A 295 6.60 42.55 16.18
N LYS A 296 6.46 41.22 16.04
CA LYS A 296 7.57 40.27 16.09
C LYS A 296 8.47 40.40 14.86
N TYR A 297 7.86 40.72 13.72
CA TYR A 297 8.55 40.96 12.45
C TYR A 297 8.36 42.41 12.02
N TYR A 298 9.41 43.00 11.44
CA TYR A 298 9.36 44.38 10.97
C TYR A 298 8.40 44.51 9.79
N PHE A 299 7.52 45.51 9.87
CA PHE A 299 6.79 45.97 8.71
C PHE A 299 7.77 46.78 7.84
N MET A 300 8.29 46.19 6.78
CA MET A 300 9.27 46.83 5.89
C MET A 300 8.80 46.75 4.44
N ASP A 301 8.76 47.89 3.74
CA ASP A 301 8.52 47.96 2.29
C ASP A 301 9.83 48.24 1.56
N ASP A 302 10.03 47.57 0.42
CA ASP A 302 11.17 47.82 -0.49
C ASP A 302 10.92 49.10 -1.32
N GLY A 303 10.92 50.23 -0.62
CA GLY A 303 10.70 51.56 -1.15
C GLY A 303 10.17 52.53 -0.09
N THR A 304 9.81 53.73 -0.54
CA THR A 304 9.28 54.80 0.32
C THR A 304 7.77 55.00 0.09
N ASN A 305 7.01 53.91 -0.05
CA ASN A 305 5.60 53.97 -0.43
C ASN A 305 4.65 53.95 0.78
N LEU A 306 5.17 53.87 2.00
CA LEU A 306 4.35 53.73 3.21
C LEU A 306 3.97 55.08 3.81
N LEU A 307 4.71 56.15 3.53
CA LEU A 307 4.37 57.48 4.00
C LEU A 307 2.98 57.91 3.50
N ASN A 308 2.13 58.41 4.40
CA ASN A 308 0.74 58.81 4.11
C ASN A 308 -0.13 57.71 3.47
N HIS A 309 0.24 56.43 3.60
CA HIS A 309 -0.53 55.34 3.04
C HIS A 309 -1.90 55.22 3.74
N LYS A 310 -2.99 55.31 2.96
CA LYS A 310 -4.36 55.42 3.49
C LYS A 310 -5.10 54.10 3.73
N ASN A 311 -4.60 53.00 3.17
CA ASN A 311 -5.33 51.74 3.18
C ASN A 311 -4.43 50.56 3.47
N VAL A 312 -3.91 50.47 4.70
CA VAL A 312 -3.25 49.26 5.19
C VAL A 312 -4.26 48.45 5.99
N THR A 313 -4.51 47.21 5.61
CA THR A 313 -5.50 46.36 6.27
C THR A 313 -4.81 45.27 7.07
N LEU A 314 -5.07 45.21 8.38
CA LEU A 314 -4.67 44.09 9.22
C LEU A 314 -5.72 42.98 9.13
N VAL A 315 -5.23 41.78 8.90
CA VAL A 315 -6.01 40.56 8.77
C VAL A 315 -5.33 39.45 9.57
N MET A 316 -6.10 38.75 10.40
CA MET A 316 -5.62 37.56 11.09
C MET A 316 -5.91 36.32 10.24
N ARG A 317 -4.89 35.50 10.03
CA ARG A 317 -4.98 34.24 9.31
C ARG A 317 -4.40 33.11 10.15
N TRP A 318 -4.76 31.88 9.81
CA TRP A 318 -4.19 30.71 10.46
C TRP A 318 -4.16 29.47 9.57
N ASN A 319 -3.22 28.59 9.90
CA ASN A 319 -3.19 27.22 9.41
C ASN A 319 -3.72 26.28 10.48
N VAL A 320 -4.73 25.48 10.14
CA VAL A 320 -5.26 24.41 10.99
C VAL A 320 -4.50 23.14 10.66
N VAL A 321 -3.73 22.62 11.62
CA VAL A 321 -2.90 21.43 11.47
C VAL A 321 -3.64 20.22 12.06
N PRO A 322 -4.19 19.30 11.26
CA PRO A 322 -4.84 18.09 11.77
C PRO A 322 -3.81 16.99 12.12
N ASN A 323 -4.24 15.98 12.89
CA ASN A 323 -3.46 14.75 13.09
C ASN A 323 -3.36 13.94 11.79
N ALA A 324 -4.45 13.87 11.04
CA ALA A 324 -4.48 13.34 9.68
C ALA A 324 -5.51 14.14 8.86
N GLY A 325 -5.11 14.71 7.74
CA GLY A 325 -6.02 15.59 6.99
C GLY A 325 -5.32 16.61 6.13
N TYR A 326 -6.13 17.53 5.61
CA TYR A 326 -5.68 18.68 4.86
C TYR A 326 -5.22 19.81 5.79
N LEU A 327 -4.10 20.48 5.44
CA LEU A 327 -3.67 21.69 6.11
C LEU A 327 -4.54 22.87 5.64
N ALA A 328 -5.59 23.19 6.39
CA ALA A 328 -6.52 24.24 6.00
C ALA A 328 -5.94 25.62 6.35
N MET A 329 -5.87 26.51 5.35
CA MET A 329 -5.65 27.93 5.59
C MET A 329 -6.99 28.63 5.71
N ALA A 330 -7.15 29.44 6.76
CA ALA A 330 -8.36 30.20 6.98
C ALA A 330 -8.04 31.63 7.47
N GLN A 331 -9.06 32.47 7.39
CA GLN A 331 -8.98 33.88 7.74
C GLN A 331 -10.06 34.17 8.79
N GLY A 332 -9.71 35.01 9.78
CA GLY A 332 -10.66 35.41 10.81
C GLY A 332 -11.73 36.37 10.34
N GLU A 333 -12.85 36.36 11.06
CA GLU A 333 -13.97 37.27 10.83
C GLU A 333 -13.67 38.60 11.50
N GLY A 334 -13.02 39.48 10.76
CA GLY A 334 -12.63 40.80 11.23
C GLY A 334 -11.39 41.30 10.51
N GLN A 335 -11.38 42.59 10.24
CA GLN A 335 -10.22 43.29 9.69
C GLN A 335 -10.15 44.69 10.29
N TYR A 336 -8.96 45.24 10.39
CA TYR A 336 -8.75 46.58 10.91
C TYR A 336 -7.95 47.41 9.91
N ARG A 337 -8.48 48.58 9.54
CA ARG A 337 -7.81 49.48 8.60
C ARG A 337 -6.98 50.50 9.36
N ILE A 338 -5.78 50.73 8.86
CA ILE A 338 -4.79 51.64 9.41
C ILE A 338 -4.43 52.68 8.35
N GLU A 339 -4.38 53.93 8.78
CA GLU A 339 -3.76 55.02 8.04
C GLU A 339 -2.39 55.33 8.61
N PHE A 340 -1.41 55.49 7.73
CA PHE A 340 -0.04 55.85 8.11
C PHE A 340 0.16 57.38 8.11
N PRO A 341 1.01 57.89 9.01
CA PRO A 341 1.28 59.32 9.13
C PRO A 341 1.97 59.90 7.88
N SER A 342 1.82 61.20 7.66
CA SER A 342 2.40 61.93 6.54
C SER A 342 3.85 62.38 6.75
N SER A 343 4.41 62.18 7.96
CA SER A 343 5.78 62.57 8.30
C SER A 343 6.53 61.41 8.95
N TYR A 344 7.82 61.28 8.63
CA TYR A 344 8.68 60.29 9.28
C TYR A 344 8.91 60.61 10.76
N TYR A 345 8.92 59.57 11.57
CA TYR A 345 9.24 59.63 12.98
C TYR A 345 10.75 59.86 13.18
N SER A 346 11.12 60.93 13.89
CA SER A 346 12.51 61.34 14.11
C SER A 346 13.18 60.70 15.35
N GLY A 347 12.42 59.99 16.19
CA GLY A 347 12.92 59.35 17.41
C GLY A 347 13.61 57.98 17.20
N ARG A 348 14.06 57.38 18.30
CA ARG A 348 14.34 55.94 18.37
C ARG A 348 13.02 55.18 18.50
N PHE A 349 12.91 54.03 17.83
CA PHE A 349 11.72 53.20 17.96
C PHE A 349 11.54 52.69 19.38
#